data_AF-A0A2G8R3Z8-F1
#
_entry.id   AF-A0A2G8R3Z8-F1
#
_cell.length_a   1.000
_cell.length_b   1.000
_cell.length_c   1.000
_cell.angle_alpha   90.00
_cell.angle_beta   90.00
_cell.angle_gamma   90.00
#
_symmetry.space_group_name_H-M   'P 1'
#
loop_
_entity.id
_entity.type
_entity.pdbx_description
1 polymer ?
#
loop_
_entity_poly.entity_id
_entity_poly.type
_entity_poly.pdbx_seq_one_letter_code
_entity_poly.pdbx_strand_id
1 'polypeptide(L)' 'MLFVALLTPPETLTQRETARGDRPLGSALQDHAKIHSGLRYDITLDGTADPKGNAHLILNALADPRPRSAFFTA' A
#
# COMPACT_ATOMS: atom_id res chain seq x y z
N MET A 1 6.82 -14.15 5.55
CA MET A 1 6.72 -12.67 5.42
C MET A 1 5.37 -12.36 4.80
N LEU A 2 4.79 -11.20 5.12
CA LEU A 2 3.53 -10.72 4.57
C LEU A 2 3.82 -9.51 3.67
N PHE A 3 3.35 -9.52 2.43
CA PHE A 3 3.47 -8.41 1.49
C PHE A 3 2.10 -7.73 1.32
N VAL A 4 2.07 -6.43 1.59
CA VAL A 4 0.85 -5.64 1.68
C VAL A 4 0.86 -4.56 0.61
N ALA A 5 -0.17 -4.52 -0.24
CA ALA A 5 -0.42 -3.35 -1.07
C ALA A 5 -1.19 -2.31 -0.27
N LEU A 6 -0.76 -1.05 -0.33
CA LEU A 6 -1.54 0.09 0.16
C LEU A 6 -1.93 0.96 -1.02
N LEU A 7 -3.15 0.77 -1.53
CA LEU A 7 -3.62 1.48 -2.70
C LEU A 7 -4.27 2.78 -2.27
N THR A 8 -3.79 3.90 -2.80
CA THR A 8 -4.33 5.22 -2.51
C THR A 8 -4.64 5.93 -3.83
N PRO A 9 -5.83 6.53 -3.99
CA PRO A 9 -6.16 7.27 -5.20
C PRO A 9 -5.16 8.41 -5.50
N PRO A 10 -4.80 8.65 -6.78
CA PRO A 10 -3.84 9.68 -7.19
C PRO A 10 -4.15 11.08 -6.66
N GLU A 11 -5.42 11.46 -6.59
CA GLU A 11 -5.87 12.75 -6.08
C GLU A 11 -5.54 12.91 -4.59
N THR A 12 -5.75 11.85 -3.79
CA THR A 12 -5.42 11.86 -2.36
C THR A 12 -3.91 11.90 -2.16
N LEU A 13 -3.16 11.16 -2.98
CA LEU A 13 -1.70 11.16 -2.96
C LEU A 13 -1.14 12.55 -3.29
N THR A 14 -1.67 13.22 -4.31
CA THR A 14 -1.25 14.56 -4.73
C THR A 14 -1.55 15.62 -3.66
N GLN A 15 -2.74 15.55 -3.04
CA GLN A 15 -3.11 16.42 -1.93
C GLN A 15 -2.16 16.26 -0.74
N ARG A 16 -1.90 15.02 -0.32
CA ARG A 16 -0.99 14.72 0.80
C ARG A 16 0.46 15.11 0.50
N GLU A 17 0.93 14.92 -0.72
CA GLU A 17 2.27 15.35 -1.15
C GLU A 17 2.42 16.87 -1.07
N THR A 18 1.45 17.60 -1.62
CA THR A 18 1.42 19.07 -1.55
C THR A 18 1.43 19.55 -0.09
N ALA A 19 0.62 18.92 0.77
CA ALA A 19 0.51 19.29 2.16
C ALA A 19 1.80 19.00 2.97
N ARG A 20 2.54 17.94 2.64
CA ARG A 20 3.81 17.62 3.32
C ARG A 20 4.95 18.53 2.89
N GLY A 21 5.04 18.89 1.60
CA GLY A 21 6.11 19.73 1.07
C GLY A 21 7.52 19.15 1.24
N ASP A 22 7.63 17.83 1.41
CA ASP A 22 8.86 17.12 1.76
C ASP A 22 9.63 16.57 0.55
N ARG A 23 9.04 16.65 -0.65
CA ARG A 23 9.60 16.11 -1.91
C ARG A 23 9.06 16.86 -3.13
N PRO A 24 9.67 16.70 -4.32
CA PRO A 24 9.17 17.32 -5.55
C PRO A 24 7.72 16.92 -5.87
N LEU A 25 6.91 17.91 -6.25
CA LEU A 25 5.52 17.68 -6.70
C LEU A 25 5.48 16.76 -7.92
N GLY A 26 4.50 15.86 -7.94
CA GLY A 26 4.32 14.85 -8.98
C GLY A 26 5.05 13.52 -8.70
N SER A 27 5.90 13.45 -7.66
CA SER A 27 6.56 12.20 -7.27
C SER A 27 5.55 11.11 -6.92
N ALA A 28 4.49 11.44 -6.16
CA ALA A 28 3.45 10.49 -5.77
C ALA A 28 2.76 9.85 -6.98
N LEU A 29 2.50 10.65 -8.02
CA LEU A 29 1.81 10.22 -9.21
C LEU A 29 2.68 9.29 -10.07
N GLN A 30 3.98 9.60 -10.15
CA GLN A 30 4.96 8.76 -10.84
C GLN A 30 5.09 7.38 -10.19
N ASP A 31 5.13 7.35 -8.85
CA ASP A 31 5.17 6.11 -8.08
C ASP A 31 3.89 5.29 -8.32
N HIS A 32 2.72 5.91 -8.14
CA HIS A 32 1.42 5.26 -8.30
C HIS A 32 1.29 4.52 -9.66
N ALA A 33 1.81 5.11 -10.73
CA ALA A 33 1.73 4.52 -12.07
C ALA A 33 2.56 3.23 -12.26
N LYS A 34 3.53 2.95 -11.38
CA LYS A 34 4.54 1.90 -11.63
C LYS A 34 4.69 0.90 -10.49
N ILE A 35 4.65 1.34 -9.23
CA ILE A 35 5.17 0.54 -8.10
C ILE A 35 4.40 -0.76 -7.84
N HIS A 36 3.14 -0.86 -8.28
CA HIS A 36 2.31 -2.06 -8.10
C HIS A 36 2.21 -2.92 -9.37
N SER A 37 2.74 -2.46 -10.50
CA SER A 37 2.59 -3.14 -11.78
C SER A 37 3.23 -4.53 -11.76
N GLY A 38 2.44 -5.56 -12.09
CA GLY A 38 2.90 -6.95 -12.14
C GLY A 38 3.16 -7.60 -10.78
N LEU A 39 2.86 -6.93 -9.67
CA LEU A 39 3.06 -7.47 -8.32
C LEU A 39 1.80 -8.17 -7.79
N ARG A 40 2.00 -9.22 -7.01
CA ARG A 40 0.93 -9.98 -6.33
C ARG A 40 1.12 -9.80 -4.82
N TYR A 41 0.09 -9.33 -4.13
CA TYR A 41 0.18 -9.09 -2.68
C TYR A 41 -0.65 -10.11 -1.91
N ASP A 42 -0.26 -10.34 -0.66
CA ASP A 42 -0.99 -11.26 0.23
C ASP A 42 -2.29 -10.61 0.71
N ILE A 43 -2.24 -9.30 0.97
CA ILE A 43 -3.40 -8.48 1.26
C ILE A 43 -3.28 -7.10 0.58
N THR A 44 -4.41 -6.49 0.31
CA THR A 44 -4.53 -5.13 -0.24
C THR A 44 -5.34 -4.29 0.72
N LEU A 45 -4.84 -3.10 1.02
CA LEU A 45 -5.44 -2.12 1.92
C LEU A 45 -5.80 -0.84 1.16
N ASP A 46 -6.81 -0.14 1.67
CA ASP A 46 -7.24 1.16 1.19
C ASP A 46 -6.50 2.27 1.95
N GLY A 47 -5.67 3.04 1.26
CA GLY A 47 -4.90 4.14 1.85
C GLY A 47 -5.71 5.41 2.13
N THR A 48 -6.99 5.43 1.80
CA THR A 48 -7.95 6.44 2.27
C THR A 48 -8.60 6.07 3.60
N ALA A 49 -8.55 4.79 3.98
CA ALA A 49 -9.11 4.31 5.24
C ALA A 49 -8.31 4.77 6.46
N ASP A 50 -8.92 4.63 7.64
CA ASP A 50 -8.28 4.93 8.92
C ASP A 50 -7.01 4.08 9.12
N PRO A 51 -5.87 4.70 9.50
CA PRO A 51 -4.62 3.97 9.73
C PRO A 51 -4.71 2.87 10.78
N LYS A 52 -5.50 3.03 11.86
CA LYS A 52 -5.64 1.99 12.89
C LYS A 52 -6.42 0.80 12.36
N GLY A 53 -7.45 1.03 11.55
CA GLY A 53 -8.17 -0.03 10.85
C GLY A 53 -7.25 -0.86 9.95
N ASN A 54 -6.45 -0.19 9.12
CA ASN A 54 -5.45 -0.85 8.28
C ASN A 54 -4.41 -1.62 9.10
N ALA A 55 -3.95 -1.07 10.22
CA ALA A 55 -3.02 -1.77 11.11
C ALA A 55 -3.62 -3.07 11.69
N HIS A 56 -4.91 -3.08 12.07
CA HIS A 56 -5.59 -4.28 12.54
C HIS A 56 -5.65 -5.37 11.46
N LEU A 57 -5.92 -4.99 10.21
CA LEU A 57 -5.92 -5.94 9.09
C LEU A 57 -4.55 -6.59 8.89
N ILE A 58 -3.47 -5.82 9.01
CA ILE A 58 -2.09 -6.33 8.94
C ILE A 58 -1.81 -7.29 10.10
N LEU A 59 -2.16 -6.93 11.33
CA LEU A 59 -1.94 -7.77 12.51
C LEU A 59 -2.71 -9.10 12.41
N ASN A 60 -3.96 -9.06 11.93
CA ASN A 60 -4.76 -10.26 11.72
C ASN A 60 -4.13 -11.16 10.64
N ALA A 61 -3.63 -10.59 9.55
CA ALA A 61 -2.95 -11.36 8.49
C ALA A 61 -1.57 -11.92 8.92
N LEU A 62 -0.96 -11.36 9.97
CA LEU A 62 0.28 -11.85 10.57
C LEU A 62 0.05 -12.97 11.60
N ALA A 63 -1.18 -13.24 12.02
CA ALA A 63 -1.47 -14.30 12.98
C ALA A 63 -1.17 -15.69 12.39
N ASP A 64 -0.71 -16.62 13.23
CA ASP A 64 -0.46 -18.00 12.83
C ASP A 64 -1.77 -18.83 12.78
N PRO A 65 -1.88 -19.82 11.87
CA PRO A 65 -0.89 -20.19 10.86
C PRO A 65 -0.90 -19.23 9.67
N ARG A 66 0.28 -18.76 9.26
CA ARG A 66 0.41 -17.86 8.11
C ARG A 66 0.46 -18.63 6.79
N PRO A 67 -0.35 -18.24 5.77
CA PRO A 67 -0.24 -18.82 4.44
C PRO A 67 1.10 -18.45 3.78
N ARG A 68 1.55 -19.28 2.83
CA ARG A 68 2.72 -18.95 2.00
C ARG A 68 2.39 -17.74 1.13
N SER A 69 3.27 -16.75 1.13
CA SER A 69 3.07 -15.52 0.37
C SER A 69 2.99 -15.77 -1.13
N ALA A 70 2.06 -15.08 -1.80
CA ALA A 70 1.90 -15.06 -3.25
C ALA A 70 2.87 -14.10 -3.95
N PHE A 71 3.61 -13.27 -3.21
CA PHE A 71 4.45 -12.23 -3.78
C PHE A 71 5.56 -12.76 -4.69
N PHE A 72 6.10 -13.93 -4.36
CA PHE A 72 7.16 -14.58 -5.15
C PHE A 72 6.64 -15.72 -6.04
N THR A 73 5.32 -15.84 -6.23
CA THR A 73 4.79 -16.87 -7.13
C THR A 73 4.88 -16.39 -8.58
N ALA A 74 5.56 -17.18 -9.41
CA ALA A 74 5.62 -17.02 -10.86
C ALA A 74 4.24 -17.14 -11.52
#